data_AF-A0AAV1ZSK6-F1
#
_entry.id   AF-A0AAV1ZSK6-F1
#
_cell.length_a   1.000
_cell.length_b   1.000
_cell.length_c   1.000
_cell.angle_alpha   90.00
_cell.angle_beta   90.00
_cell.angle_gamma   90.00
#
_symmetry.space_group_name_H-M   'P 1'
#
loop_
_entity.id
_entity.type
_entity.pdbx_description
1 polymer ?
#
loop_
_entity_poly.entity_id
_entity_poly.type
_entity_poly.pdbx_seq_one_letter_code
_entity_poly.pdbx_strand_id
1 'polypeptide(L)'
;MWVSKLVSSDRQYSHQVHNGGWYSDSSESMENVVQHFPCMGRSQPFVCGSRRRNNLKKWLPLSACVACLLFGMKRIWFSSAIYEEDAKVVEMKYNLEMDFERLLYYVQHPKTLCYTALSLGGNKDAKNRTDGDKIICQDQAPPLRPPCLVYSFGGNDEWSFEEEIVNFGCEVYTFDPSLKMGPHQHKPNIWFYPFGISHFNEDKFIHKEMKTWRMRTLDAIIEFLGHKNKTIDVLKMDIEGDEWNVIEDILEKGLFKKINHLCVEVHMHSGDWTRKLSVLRKLEDDGQMRFFSSRKNLVTKPRSVPGFRNRTEQLFYELAWYRDS
;
A
#
# COMPACT_ATOMS: atom_id res chain seq x y z
N MET A 1 -26.21 49.07 -22.99
CA MET A 1 -26.89 49.95 -22.00
C MET A 1 -26.88 49.22 -20.67
N TRP A 2 -26.55 49.94 -19.60
CA TRP A 2 -26.21 49.49 -18.24
C TRP A 2 -24.73 49.23 -17.96
N VAL A 3 -24.33 49.95 -16.91
CA VAL A 3 -23.03 50.50 -16.55
C VAL A 3 -22.75 50.02 -15.12
N SER A 4 -21.49 49.68 -14.87
CA SER A 4 -20.76 49.71 -13.58
C SER A 4 -21.33 49.03 -12.33
N LYS A 5 -20.46 48.30 -11.64
CA LYS A 5 -20.05 48.66 -10.27
C LYS A 5 -18.73 47.98 -9.88
N LEU A 6 -17.69 48.80 -9.76
CA LEU A 6 -16.54 48.58 -8.90
C LEU A 6 -17.01 48.71 -7.45
N VAL A 7 -16.65 47.74 -6.60
CA VAL A 7 -16.57 47.91 -5.14
C VAL A 7 -15.32 47.17 -4.66
N SER A 8 -14.49 47.92 -3.94
CA SER A 8 -13.26 47.55 -3.23
C SER A 8 -13.54 46.98 -1.84
N SER A 9 -12.46 46.54 -1.17
CA SER A 9 -12.32 46.18 0.27
C SER A 9 -12.53 44.68 0.54
N ASP A 10 -11.76 43.96 1.38
CA ASP A 10 -10.71 44.32 2.34
C ASP A 10 -9.71 43.16 2.50
N ARG A 11 -8.44 43.51 2.77
CA ARG A 11 -7.46 42.61 3.37
C ARG A 11 -7.80 42.41 4.84
N GLN A 12 -7.92 41.16 5.27
CA GLN A 12 -7.69 40.81 6.67
C GLN A 12 -6.71 39.64 6.75
N TYR A 13 -5.53 39.96 7.29
CA TYR A 13 -4.61 39.03 7.91
C TYR A 13 -5.24 38.50 9.20
N SER A 14 -5.24 37.18 9.39
CA SER A 14 -5.35 36.58 10.72
C SER A 14 -4.20 35.58 10.91
N HIS A 15 -3.25 35.99 11.74
CA HIS A 15 -2.36 35.07 12.43
C HIS A 15 -3.18 34.25 13.42
N GLN A 16 -3.07 32.92 13.37
CA GLN A 16 -3.32 32.09 14.55
C GLN A 16 -2.14 31.16 14.79
N VAL A 17 -1.49 31.45 15.91
CA VAL A 17 -0.50 30.66 16.62
C VAL A 17 -1.25 29.59 17.39
N HIS A 18 -0.91 28.31 17.21
CA HIS A 18 -1.23 27.27 18.19
C HIS A 18 0.03 26.46 18.51
N ASN A 19 0.57 26.75 19.69
CA ASN A 19 1.51 25.94 20.46
C ASN A 19 0.73 24.96 21.34
N GLY A 20 1.33 23.79 21.60
CA GLY A 20 0.94 22.80 22.60
C GLY A 20 0.91 21.39 21.98
N GLY A 21 1.87 20.49 22.15
CA GLY A 21 2.85 20.34 23.22
C GLY A 21 2.52 19.07 24.02
N TRP A 22 2.93 17.91 23.50
CA TRP A 22 3.00 16.64 24.25
C TRP A 22 4.22 15.87 23.77
N TYR A 23 5.34 16.04 24.46
CA TYR A 23 6.47 15.11 24.44
C TYR A 23 6.87 14.88 25.90
N SER A 24 6.66 13.67 26.38
CA SER A 24 7.14 13.21 27.68
C SER A 24 8.55 12.69 27.52
N ASP A 25 9.48 13.40 28.16
CA ASP A 25 10.86 12.99 28.42
C ASP A 25 10.87 11.80 29.39
N SER A 26 11.70 10.81 29.11
CA SER A 26 12.24 9.94 30.15
C SER A 26 13.58 9.35 29.68
N SER A 27 14.65 9.93 30.20
CA SER A 27 16.01 9.40 30.21
C SER A 27 16.50 9.35 31.65
N GLU A 28 17.44 8.43 31.90
CA GLU A 28 18.17 8.16 33.16
C GLU A 28 17.40 7.27 34.17
N SER A 29 17.98 6.25 34.80
CA SER A 29 19.37 5.80 34.94
C SER A 29 19.37 4.29 35.28
N MET A 30 20.32 3.53 34.73
CA MET A 30 20.59 2.15 35.13
C MET A 30 21.66 2.16 36.23
N GLU A 31 21.27 1.82 37.46
CA GLU A 31 22.19 1.51 38.55
C GLU A 31 22.31 -0.01 38.75
N ASN A 32 23.57 -0.43 38.88
CA ASN A 32 24.04 -1.79 39.13
C ASN A 32 23.57 -2.30 40.51
N VAL A 33 22.97 -3.49 40.55
CA VAL A 33 22.89 -4.28 41.79
C VAL A 33 23.46 -5.67 41.53
N VAL A 34 24.70 -5.84 41.98
CA VAL A 34 25.37 -7.11 42.18
C VAL A 34 24.87 -7.70 43.50
N GLN A 35 24.30 -8.92 43.49
CA GLN A 35 24.10 -9.71 44.70
C GLN A 35 24.84 -11.03 44.61
N HIS A 36 25.80 -11.19 45.54
CA HIS A 36 26.58 -12.38 45.80
C HIS A 36 25.74 -13.47 46.49
N PHE A 37 25.89 -14.72 46.06
CA PHE A 37 25.45 -15.89 46.82
C PHE A 37 26.68 -16.60 47.44
N PRO A 38 26.71 -16.83 48.76
CA PRO A 38 27.82 -17.52 49.40
C PRO A 38 27.71 -19.05 49.26
N CYS A 39 28.83 -19.68 48.93
CA CYS A 39 29.07 -21.10 49.16
C CYS A 39 29.35 -21.35 50.65
N MET A 40 28.66 -22.30 51.28
CA MET A 40 29.17 -23.00 52.47
C MET A 40 28.78 -24.47 52.40
N GLY A 41 29.81 -25.33 52.39
CA GLY A 41 29.70 -26.74 52.73
C GLY A 41 30.12 -26.99 54.19
N ARG A 42 29.61 -28.09 54.72
CA ARG A 42 30.06 -28.92 55.87
C ARG A 42 28.99 -30.04 56.00
N SER A 43 29.19 -31.28 56.43
CA SER A 43 30.33 -32.21 56.49
C SER A 43 29.78 -33.48 57.20
N GLN A 44 29.59 -34.59 56.47
CA GLN A 44 29.64 -36.03 56.86
C GLN A 44 28.77 -36.60 58.03
N PRO A 45 28.62 -37.94 58.20
CA PRO A 45 28.78 -39.08 57.27
C PRO A 45 27.55 -40.02 57.23
N PHE A 46 27.33 -40.73 56.12
CA PHE A 46 26.40 -41.87 56.08
C PHE A 46 27.17 -43.20 56.24
N VAL A 47 26.75 -43.96 57.24
CA VAL A 47 27.25 -45.29 57.62
C VAL A 47 26.86 -46.34 56.56
N CYS A 48 27.83 -47.16 56.17
CA CYS A 48 27.64 -48.33 55.32
C CYS A 48 27.10 -49.51 56.15
N GLY A 49 25.88 -49.95 55.87
CA GLY A 49 25.25 -51.14 56.45
C GLY A 49 25.00 -52.22 55.40
N SER A 50 25.52 -53.41 55.64
CA SER A 50 25.51 -54.57 54.74
C SER A 50 24.14 -55.26 54.56
N ARG A 51 23.87 -55.64 53.30
CA ARG A 51 22.94 -56.68 52.77
C ARG A 51 22.07 -57.50 53.76
N ARG A 52 20.77 -57.57 53.42
CA ARG A 52 20.03 -58.84 53.29
C ARG A 52 19.16 -58.83 52.03
N ARG A 53 19.38 -59.83 51.16
CA ARG A 53 18.53 -60.18 50.01
C ARG A 53 17.20 -60.74 50.53
N ASN A 54 16.07 -60.22 50.04
CA ASN A 54 14.82 -60.97 49.98
C ASN A 54 14.29 -60.89 48.54
N ASN A 55 14.22 -62.06 47.90
CA ASN A 55 13.59 -62.25 46.59
C ASN A 55 12.07 -62.15 46.75
N LEU A 56 11.46 -61.08 46.25
CA LEU A 56 10.06 -61.09 45.84
C LEU A 56 10.00 -60.80 44.33
N LYS A 57 9.74 -61.83 43.54
CA LYS A 57 9.30 -61.69 42.15
C LYS A 57 7.91 -61.05 42.17
N LYS A 58 7.83 -59.72 42.03
CA LYS A 58 6.58 -59.03 41.69
C LYS A 58 6.40 -59.10 40.18
N TRP A 59 5.43 -59.88 39.74
CA TRP A 59 4.88 -59.75 38.40
C TRP A 59 4.21 -58.37 38.29
N LEU A 60 4.68 -57.52 37.37
CA LEU A 60 3.90 -56.35 36.94
C LEU A 60 2.59 -56.85 36.33
N PRO A 61 1.42 -56.31 36.72
CA PRO A 61 0.18 -56.69 36.08
C PRO A 61 0.20 -56.19 34.64
N LEU A 62 -0.15 -57.07 33.69
CA LEU A 62 -0.28 -56.76 32.25
C LEU A 62 -1.17 -55.52 31.95
N SER A 63 -2.03 -55.11 32.89
CA SER A 63 -2.87 -53.90 32.79
C SER A 63 -2.10 -52.58 32.90
N ALA A 64 -0.93 -52.55 33.56
CA ALA A 64 -0.11 -51.34 33.66
C ALA A 64 0.62 -51.01 32.35
N CYS A 65 0.95 -52.03 31.55
CA CYS A 65 1.60 -51.85 30.24
C CYS A 65 0.65 -51.25 29.19
N VAL A 66 -0.63 -51.63 29.19
CA VAL A 66 -1.62 -51.11 28.23
C VAL A 66 -1.94 -49.63 28.49
N ALA A 67 -2.04 -49.22 29.75
CA ALA A 67 -2.26 -47.82 30.11
C ALA A 67 -1.05 -46.93 29.72
N CYS A 68 0.18 -47.36 30.00
CA CYS A 68 1.37 -46.61 29.58
C CYS A 68 1.52 -46.52 28.06
N LEU A 69 1.11 -47.55 27.31
CA LEU A 69 1.08 -47.51 25.85
C LEU A 69 0.04 -46.51 25.33
N LEU A 70 -1.17 -46.48 25.90
CA LEU A 70 -2.22 -45.53 25.48
C LEU A 70 -1.88 -44.07 25.86
N PHE A 71 -1.28 -43.82 27.03
CA PHE A 71 -0.80 -42.49 27.42
C PHE A 71 0.43 -42.05 26.61
N GLY A 72 1.33 -42.99 26.28
CA GLY A 72 2.47 -42.76 25.39
C GLY A 72 2.02 -42.45 23.97
N MET A 73 1.07 -43.21 23.43
CA MET A 73 0.49 -42.96 22.11
C MET A 73 -0.26 -41.62 22.05
N LYS A 74 -1.02 -41.25 23.08
CA LYS A 74 -1.66 -39.92 23.16
C LYS A 74 -0.63 -38.78 23.23
N ARG A 75 0.46 -38.94 23.99
CA ARG A 75 1.56 -37.95 24.04
C ARG A 75 2.30 -37.83 22.71
N ILE A 76 2.56 -38.94 22.02
CA ILE A 76 3.22 -38.96 20.71
C ILE A 76 2.31 -38.30 19.67
N TRP A 77 1.01 -38.62 19.65
CA TRP A 77 0.03 -37.97 18.78
C TRP A 77 -0.08 -36.46 19.05
N PHE A 78 -0.14 -36.05 20.32
CA PHE A 78 -0.21 -34.64 20.69
C PHE A 78 1.08 -33.89 20.32
N SER A 79 2.25 -34.48 20.54
CA SER A 79 3.53 -33.91 20.11
C SER A 79 3.62 -33.82 18.59
N SER A 80 3.19 -34.85 17.86
CA SER A 80 3.17 -34.86 16.39
C SER A 80 2.24 -33.78 15.83
N ALA A 81 1.06 -33.59 16.45
CA ALA A 81 0.12 -32.54 16.07
C ALA A 81 0.69 -31.13 16.32
N ILE A 82 1.36 -30.90 17.45
CA ILE A 82 2.06 -29.63 17.74
C ILE A 82 3.17 -29.39 16.71
N TYR A 83 4.00 -30.40 16.42
CA TYR A 83 5.06 -30.27 15.41
C TYR A 83 4.50 -29.98 14.02
N GLU A 84 3.36 -30.58 13.64
CA GLU A 84 2.71 -30.32 12.36
C GLU A 84 2.09 -28.92 12.30
N GLU A 85 1.48 -28.44 13.40
CA GLU A 85 0.99 -27.07 13.51
C GLU A 85 2.13 -26.05 13.44
N ASP A 86 3.23 -26.27 14.16
CA ASP A 86 4.43 -25.42 14.12
C ASP A 86 5.04 -25.38 12.70
N ALA A 87 5.10 -26.52 12.00
CA ALA A 87 5.57 -26.60 10.62
C ALA A 87 4.68 -25.80 9.66
N LYS A 88 3.35 -25.91 9.79
CA LYS A 88 2.39 -25.13 8.97
C LYS A 88 2.52 -23.63 9.22
N VAL A 89 2.73 -23.22 10.47
CA VAL A 89 2.95 -21.80 10.83
C VAL A 89 4.25 -21.28 10.21
N VAL A 90 5.32 -22.07 10.26
CA VAL A 90 6.61 -21.73 9.63
C VAL A 90 6.47 -21.62 8.11
N GLU A 91 5.83 -22.58 7.46
CA GLU A 91 5.58 -22.59 6.02
C GLU A 91 4.74 -21.38 5.60
N MET A 92 3.66 -21.09 6.33
CA MET A 92 2.79 -19.93 6.05
C MET A 92 3.56 -18.61 6.17
N LYS A 93 4.43 -18.47 7.18
CA LYS A 93 5.29 -17.29 7.33
C LYS A 93 6.29 -17.16 6.18
N TYR A 94 6.90 -18.27 5.76
CA TYR A 94 7.84 -18.28 4.64
C TYR A 94 7.17 -17.93 3.32
N ASN A 95 5.96 -18.44 3.06
CA ASN A 95 5.18 -18.09 1.88
C ASN A 95 4.82 -16.60 1.88
N LEU A 96 4.38 -16.05 3.01
CA LEU A 96 4.10 -14.61 3.15
C LEU A 96 5.33 -13.75 2.85
N GLU A 97 6.50 -14.15 3.37
CA GLU A 97 7.77 -13.47 3.10
C GLU A 97 8.12 -13.51 1.61
N MET A 98 8.06 -14.69 1.01
CA MET A 98 8.34 -14.86 -0.42
C MET A 98 7.39 -14.07 -1.31
N ASP A 99 6.09 -14.04 -1.00
CA ASP A 99 5.10 -13.31 -1.78
C ASP A 99 5.31 -11.80 -1.68
N PHE A 100 5.66 -11.29 -0.49
CA PHE A 100 6.06 -9.90 -0.32
C PHE A 100 7.33 -9.56 -1.11
N GLU A 101 8.38 -10.38 -1.03
CA GLU A 101 9.62 -10.16 -1.77
C GLU A 101 9.41 -10.17 -3.28
N ARG A 102 8.55 -11.07 -3.79
CA ARG A 102 8.21 -11.13 -5.22
C ARG A 102 7.50 -9.86 -5.68
N LEU A 103 6.55 -9.36 -4.89
CA LEU A 103 5.86 -8.10 -5.18
C LEU A 103 6.83 -6.93 -5.13
N LEU A 104 7.64 -6.82 -4.08
CA LEU A 104 8.60 -5.75 -3.91
C LEU A 104 9.64 -5.75 -5.04
N TYR A 105 10.14 -6.92 -5.40
CA TYR A 105 11.06 -7.09 -6.52
C TYR A 105 10.40 -6.62 -7.82
N TYR A 106 9.17 -7.05 -8.11
CA TYR A 106 8.44 -6.57 -9.28
C TYR A 106 8.37 -5.03 -9.28
N VAL A 107 7.88 -4.44 -8.20
CA VAL A 107 7.65 -3.00 -8.08
C VAL A 107 8.95 -2.22 -8.27
N GLN A 108 10.09 -2.72 -7.78
CA GLN A 108 11.38 -2.04 -7.86
C GLN A 108 12.11 -2.19 -9.20
N HIS A 109 11.69 -3.11 -10.08
CA HIS A 109 12.43 -3.46 -11.28
C HIS A 109 11.54 -3.37 -12.54
N PRO A 110 11.30 -2.16 -13.06
CA PRO A 110 10.72 -1.99 -14.39
C PRO A 110 11.51 -2.78 -15.45
N LYS A 111 10.79 -3.48 -16.32
CA LYS A 111 11.40 -4.38 -17.32
C LYS A 111 11.58 -3.72 -18.68
N THR A 112 10.92 -2.58 -18.90
CA THR A 112 10.91 -1.87 -20.17
C THR A 112 11.63 -0.54 -20.03
N LEU A 113 12.24 -0.07 -21.12
CA LEU A 113 12.90 1.22 -21.18
C LEU A 113 12.02 2.24 -21.90
N CYS A 114 12.10 3.48 -21.45
CA CYS A 114 11.61 4.65 -22.17
C CYS A 114 12.78 5.64 -22.26
N TYR A 115 13.23 5.98 -23.47
CA TYR A 115 14.41 6.84 -23.61
C TYR A 115 14.07 8.32 -23.39
N THR A 116 12.82 8.69 -23.69
CA THR A 116 12.33 10.07 -23.50
C THR A 116 11.23 10.08 -22.46
N ALA A 117 11.62 9.92 -21.20
CA ALA A 117 10.73 10.02 -20.06
C ALA A 117 10.67 11.47 -19.56
N LEU A 118 9.46 12.01 -19.41
CA LEU A 118 9.21 13.33 -18.81
C LEU A 118 8.67 13.17 -17.40
N SER A 119 9.19 13.95 -16.46
CA SER A 119 8.61 14.13 -15.12
C SER A 119 7.70 15.34 -15.18
N LEU A 120 6.39 15.16 -14.93
CA LEU A 120 5.41 16.24 -14.94
C LEU A 120 4.80 16.42 -13.56
N GLY A 121 4.65 17.68 -13.14
CA GLY A 121 4.09 18.09 -11.87
C GLY A 121 5.04 17.91 -10.68
N GLY A 122 4.40 17.85 -9.51
CA GLY A 122 4.95 17.72 -8.18
C GLY A 122 5.53 19.00 -7.58
N ASN A 123 5.42 19.08 -6.26
CA ASN A 123 5.98 20.16 -5.46
C ASN A 123 7.13 19.66 -4.60
N LYS A 124 8.06 20.57 -4.31
CA LYS A 124 9.18 20.29 -3.42
C LYS A 124 8.84 20.64 -1.98
N ASP A 125 9.11 19.72 -1.07
CA ASP A 125 9.04 19.99 0.36
C ASP A 125 10.25 20.80 0.87
N ALA A 126 10.25 21.14 2.15
CA ALA A 126 11.35 21.87 2.80
C ALA A 126 12.72 21.15 2.76
N LYS A 127 12.74 19.86 2.41
CA LYS A 127 13.94 19.03 2.25
C LYS A 127 14.29 18.79 0.78
N ASN A 128 13.68 19.54 -0.13
CA ASN A 128 13.89 19.44 -1.58
C ASN A 128 13.55 18.05 -2.14
N ARG A 129 12.58 17.36 -1.52
CA ARG A 129 11.99 16.11 -2.03
C ARG A 129 10.75 16.45 -2.84
N THR A 130 10.61 15.86 -4.03
CA THR A 130 9.43 16.04 -4.90
C THR A 130 8.36 15.01 -4.55
N ASP A 131 7.09 15.43 -4.59
CA ASP A 131 5.91 14.61 -4.37
C ASP A 131 4.79 15.06 -5.33
N GLY A 132 3.97 14.11 -5.78
CA GLY A 132 2.85 14.36 -6.71
C GLY A 132 3.21 14.34 -8.21
N ASP A 133 4.50 14.28 -8.56
CA ASP A 133 4.93 14.22 -9.96
C ASP A 133 4.78 12.83 -10.58
N LYS A 134 4.45 12.76 -11.87
CA LYS A 134 4.26 11.49 -12.60
C LYS A 134 5.17 11.43 -13.83
N ILE A 135 5.58 10.20 -14.19
CA ILE A 135 6.46 9.97 -15.34
C ILE A 135 5.64 9.57 -16.57
N ILE A 136 5.86 10.27 -17.69
CA ILE A 136 5.23 9.99 -18.99
C ILE A 136 6.31 9.60 -20.01
N CYS A 137 6.02 8.58 -20.82
CA CYS A 137 6.89 8.19 -21.93
C CYS A 137 6.52 8.93 -23.22
N GLN A 138 7.49 9.47 -23.96
CA GLN A 138 7.23 10.24 -25.18
C GLN A 138 7.75 9.59 -26.47
N ASP A 139 8.54 8.52 -26.36
CA ASP A 139 9.19 7.89 -27.52
C ASP A 139 8.67 6.48 -27.83
N GLN A 140 8.46 5.62 -26.84
CA GLN A 140 7.96 4.25 -27.04
C GLN A 140 6.43 4.13 -26.94
N ALA A 141 5.77 5.18 -26.48
CA ALA A 141 4.33 5.26 -26.29
C ALA A 141 3.70 6.23 -27.30
N PRO A 142 2.37 6.17 -27.53
CA PRO A 142 1.65 7.24 -28.21
C PRO A 142 2.01 8.60 -27.60
N PRO A 143 2.64 9.52 -28.37
CA PRO A 143 3.16 10.77 -27.81
C PRO A 143 2.02 11.69 -27.38
N LEU A 144 2.24 12.50 -26.35
CA LEU A 144 1.25 13.49 -25.92
C LEU A 144 1.18 14.64 -26.93
N ARG A 145 0.09 14.67 -27.69
CA ARG A 145 -0.20 15.75 -28.66
C ARG A 145 -1.70 15.90 -28.87
N PRO A 146 -2.19 17.08 -29.28
CA PRO A 146 -3.61 17.28 -29.51
C PRO A 146 -4.13 16.47 -30.71
N PRO A 147 -5.39 15.98 -30.65
CA PRO A 147 -6.24 15.94 -29.46
C PRO A 147 -5.74 14.86 -28.47
N CYS A 148 -5.64 15.20 -27.18
CA CYS A 148 -5.32 14.24 -26.12
C CYS A 148 -6.25 14.42 -24.91
N LEU A 149 -6.53 13.31 -24.21
CA LEU A 149 -7.46 13.24 -23.10
C LEU A 149 -6.78 12.71 -21.83
N VAL A 150 -6.85 13.45 -20.73
CA VAL A 150 -6.22 13.10 -19.46
C VAL A 150 -7.27 13.00 -18.37
N TYR A 151 -7.28 11.89 -17.62
CA TYR A 151 -8.03 11.75 -16.38
C TYR A 151 -7.06 11.71 -15.20
N SER A 152 -7.33 12.50 -14.17
CA SER A 152 -6.53 12.57 -12.96
C SER A 152 -7.40 12.37 -11.71
N PHE A 153 -7.03 11.40 -10.87
CA PHE A 153 -7.76 11.05 -9.66
C PHE A 153 -6.87 11.25 -8.43
N GLY A 154 -7.40 11.96 -7.43
CA GLY A 154 -6.72 12.30 -6.19
C GLY A 154 -5.65 13.37 -6.39
N GLY A 155 -6.08 14.63 -6.28
CA GLY A 155 -5.20 15.79 -6.42
C GLY A 155 -4.71 16.31 -5.07
N ASN A 156 -5.49 16.12 -3.99
CA ASN A 156 -5.18 16.66 -2.66
C ASN A 156 -4.84 18.17 -2.67
N ASP A 157 -5.53 18.92 -3.52
CA ASP A 157 -5.32 20.37 -3.77
C ASP A 157 -3.94 20.72 -4.37
N GLU A 158 -3.26 19.72 -4.93
CA GLU A 158 -2.05 19.84 -5.73
C GLU A 158 -2.45 19.74 -7.21
N TRP A 159 -2.14 20.79 -7.99
CA TRP A 159 -2.61 20.95 -9.37
C TRP A 159 -1.46 20.96 -10.39
N SER A 160 -0.21 20.86 -9.94
CA SER A 160 0.95 21.08 -10.80
C SER A 160 1.04 20.09 -11.95
N PHE A 161 0.65 18.82 -11.76
CA PHE A 161 0.62 17.83 -12.84
C PHE A 161 -0.38 18.23 -13.93
N GLU A 162 -1.61 18.57 -13.53
CA GLU A 162 -2.69 18.96 -14.43
C GLU A 162 -2.34 20.25 -15.19
N GLU A 163 -1.73 21.21 -14.49
CA GLU A 163 -1.30 22.49 -15.04
C GLU A 163 -0.07 22.39 -15.96
N GLU A 164 0.75 21.36 -15.81
CA GLU A 164 1.86 21.10 -16.73
C GLU A 164 1.39 20.34 -17.95
N ILE A 165 0.62 19.27 -17.78
CA ILE A 165 0.20 18.39 -18.89
C ILE A 165 -0.77 19.08 -19.85
N VAL A 166 -1.57 20.06 -19.38
CA VAL A 166 -2.44 20.84 -20.25
C VAL A 166 -1.66 21.64 -21.32
N ASN A 167 -0.38 21.94 -21.08
CA ASN A 167 0.47 22.67 -22.04
C ASN A 167 0.82 21.83 -23.28
N PHE A 168 0.60 20.51 -23.23
CA PHE A 168 0.63 19.63 -24.41
C PHE A 168 -0.66 19.74 -25.24
N GLY A 169 -1.61 20.59 -24.83
CA GLY A 169 -2.89 20.84 -25.48
C GLY A 169 -3.95 19.77 -25.23
N CYS A 170 -3.84 19.05 -24.11
CA CYS A 170 -4.81 18.03 -23.71
C CYS A 170 -6.05 18.63 -23.04
N GLU A 171 -7.18 17.91 -23.15
CA GLU A 171 -8.34 18.09 -22.29
C GLU A 171 -8.12 17.30 -20.98
N VAL A 172 -8.13 17.98 -19.84
CA VAL A 172 -7.81 17.38 -18.52
C VAL A 172 -9.03 17.38 -17.62
N TYR A 173 -9.39 16.21 -17.10
CA TYR A 173 -10.51 16.00 -16.19
C TYR A 173 -10.00 15.46 -14.86
N THR A 174 -10.19 16.23 -13.80
CA THR A 174 -9.68 15.97 -12.46
C THR A 174 -10.80 15.65 -11.49
N PHE A 175 -10.57 14.66 -10.63
CA PHE A 175 -11.57 14.07 -9.77
C PHE A 175 -11.03 13.88 -8.36
N ASP A 176 -11.67 14.52 -7.38
CA ASP A 176 -11.29 14.35 -5.98
C ASP A 176 -12.49 14.55 -5.05
N PRO A 177 -13.00 13.49 -4.39
CA PRO A 177 -14.14 13.60 -3.49
C PRO A 177 -13.77 14.20 -2.12
N SER A 178 -12.48 14.34 -1.80
CA SER A 178 -12.00 14.87 -0.53
C SER A 178 -11.98 16.40 -0.48
N LEU A 179 -11.88 17.04 -1.66
CA LEU A 179 -11.83 18.49 -1.79
C LEU A 179 -13.20 19.13 -1.59
N LYS A 180 -13.23 20.17 -0.76
CA LYS A 180 -14.46 20.91 -0.42
C LYS A 180 -14.80 21.97 -1.48
N MET A 181 -14.87 21.56 -2.74
CA MET A 181 -15.16 22.44 -3.88
C MET A 181 -16.20 21.81 -4.82
N GLY A 182 -16.97 22.64 -5.51
CA GLY A 182 -17.97 22.18 -6.48
C GLY A 182 -17.36 21.85 -7.85
N PRO A 183 -18.12 21.26 -8.78
CA PRO A 183 -17.67 21.08 -10.14
C PRO A 183 -17.44 22.44 -10.80
N HIS A 184 -16.27 22.64 -11.39
CA HIS A 184 -15.88 23.89 -12.01
C HIS A 184 -14.77 23.68 -13.04
N GLN A 185 -14.48 24.71 -13.83
CA GLN A 185 -13.30 24.75 -14.68
C GLN A 185 -12.18 25.45 -13.90
N HIS A 186 -11.13 24.70 -13.53
CA HIS A 186 -9.98 25.24 -12.78
C HIS A 186 -9.19 26.22 -13.64
N LYS A 187 -8.90 25.81 -14.89
CA LYS A 187 -8.21 26.59 -15.93
C LYS A 187 -8.75 26.20 -17.32
N PRO A 188 -8.47 26.98 -18.39
CA PRO A 188 -8.78 26.54 -19.75
C PRO A 188 -8.28 25.11 -19.98
N ASN A 189 -9.17 24.24 -20.47
CA ASN A 189 -8.94 22.80 -20.67
C ASN A 189 -8.70 21.94 -19.41
N ILE A 190 -8.92 22.46 -18.20
CA ILE A 190 -8.87 21.69 -16.95
C ILE A 190 -10.21 21.79 -16.22
N TRP A 191 -10.90 20.67 -16.09
CA TRP A 191 -12.19 20.56 -15.38
C TRP A 191 -12.04 19.75 -14.11
N PHE A 192 -12.73 20.17 -13.05
CA PHE A 192 -12.76 19.48 -11.78
C PHE A 192 -14.17 18.94 -11.45
N TYR A 193 -14.22 17.75 -10.87
CA TYR A 193 -15.44 17.13 -10.37
C TYR A 193 -15.24 16.55 -8.94
N PRO A 194 -16.17 16.83 -8.00
CA PRO A 194 -16.06 16.40 -6.61
C PRO A 194 -16.60 14.98 -6.37
N PHE A 195 -16.12 14.00 -7.13
CA PHE A 195 -16.42 12.59 -6.93
C PHE A 195 -15.19 11.73 -7.22
N GLY A 196 -15.11 10.54 -6.62
CA GLY A 196 -13.96 9.65 -6.77
C GLY A 196 -14.19 8.51 -7.77
N ILE A 197 -13.11 7.83 -8.12
CA ILE A 197 -13.14 6.56 -8.85
C ILE A 197 -13.18 5.39 -7.87
N SER A 198 -13.95 4.34 -8.18
CA SER A 198 -13.91 3.06 -7.47
C SER A 198 -14.29 1.89 -8.39
N HIS A 199 -14.35 0.67 -7.85
CA HIS A 199 -14.87 -0.52 -8.53
C HIS A 199 -16.42 -0.63 -8.49
N PHE A 200 -17.12 0.41 -8.01
CA PHE A 200 -18.57 0.46 -7.91
C PHE A 200 -19.12 1.87 -8.17
N ASN A 201 -20.42 1.96 -8.40
CA ASN A 201 -21.12 3.23 -8.49
C ASN A 201 -21.96 3.42 -7.22
N GLU A 202 -21.68 4.46 -6.45
CA GLU A 202 -22.43 4.79 -5.23
C GLU A 202 -22.48 6.31 -5.06
N ASP A 203 -23.63 6.84 -4.65
CA ASP A 203 -23.79 8.28 -4.37
C ASP A 203 -23.49 8.64 -2.93
N LYS A 204 -23.64 7.66 -2.01
CA LYS A 204 -23.47 7.86 -0.58
C LYS A 204 -22.50 6.88 0.06
N PHE A 205 -21.29 6.78 -0.48
CA PHE A 205 -20.24 5.94 0.11
C PHE A 205 -19.71 6.59 1.39
N ILE A 206 -19.79 5.90 2.51
CA ILE A 206 -19.32 6.40 3.81
C ILE A 206 -17.83 6.10 3.93
N HIS A 207 -17.00 7.14 3.85
CA HIS A 207 -15.56 7.05 4.09
C HIS A 207 -15.24 7.07 5.60
N LYS A 208 -14.00 6.70 5.98
CA LYS A 208 -13.51 6.49 7.36
C LYS A 208 -13.83 7.62 8.35
N GLU A 209 -14.06 8.83 7.88
CA GLU A 209 -14.38 10.02 8.67
C GLU A 209 -15.89 10.38 8.69
N MET A 210 -16.78 9.43 8.40
CA MET A 210 -18.23 9.69 8.23
C MET A 210 -18.56 10.71 7.13
N LYS A 211 -17.59 11.00 6.26
CA LYS A 211 -17.79 11.80 5.06
C LYS A 211 -18.43 10.93 3.99
N THR A 212 -19.41 11.50 3.31
CA THR A 212 -20.12 10.82 2.23
C THR A 212 -19.53 11.25 0.90
N TRP A 213 -19.03 10.28 0.14
CA TRP A 213 -18.44 10.49 -1.18
C TRP A 213 -19.30 9.87 -2.26
N ARG A 214 -19.36 10.57 -3.40
CA ARG A 214 -19.86 9.98 -4.64
C ARG A 214 -18.68 9.25 -5.28
N MET A 215 -18.91 7.99 -5.65
CA MET A 215 -17.91 7.11 -6.27
C MET A 215 -18.45 6.58 -7.59
N ARG A 216 -17.57 6.45 -8.59
CA ARG A 216 -17.92 5.94 -9.91
C ARG A 216 -16.86 4.99 -10.45
N THR A 217 -17.32 3.98 -11.17
CA THR A 217 -16.47 3.14 -12.03
C THR A 217 -15.94 3.91 -13.24
N LEU A 218 -14.79 3.51 -13.79
CA LEU A 218 -14.17 4.21 -14.92
C LEU A 218 -15.11 4.29 -16.14
N ASP A 219 -15.84 3.22 -16.45
CA ASP A 219 -16.83 3.20 -17.53
C ASP A 219 -17.98 4.19 -17.31
N ALA A 220 -18.47 4.31 -16.08
CA ALA A 220 -19.48 5.31 -15.73
C ALA A 220 -18.95 6.75 -15.88
N ILE A 221 -17.67 6.99 -15.58
CA ILE A 221 -17.03 8.31 -15.78
C ILE A 221 -16.87 8.61 -17.27
N ILE A 222 -16.41 7.62 -18.06
CA ILE A 222 -16.32 7.73 -19.52
C ILE A 222 -17.70 8.04 -20.12
N GLU A 223 -18.75 7.41 -19.64
CA GLU A 223 -20.12 7.69 -20.07
C GLU A 223 -20.58 9.09 -19.65
N PHE A 224 -20.37 9.48 -18.39
CA PHE A 224 -20.72 10.79 -17.86
C PHE A 224 -20.10 11.95 -18.67
N LEU A 225 -18.84 11.78 -19.10
CA LEU A 225 -18.14 12.76 -19.94
C LEU A 225 -18.45 12.66 -21.44
N GLY A 226 -19.21 11.64 -21.88
CA GLY A 226 -19.48 11.42 -23.30
C GLY A 226 -18.27 10.91 -24.10
N HIS A 227 -17.30 10.27 -23.44
CA HIS A 227 -16.02 9.85 -24.00
C HIS A 227 -15.98 8.39 -24.45
N LYS A 228 -17.14 7.75 -24.68
CA LYS A 228 -17.24 6.31 -25.06
C LYS A 228 -16.37 5.92 -26.27
N ASN A 229 -16.18 6.84 -27.22
CA ASN A 229 -15.38 6.62 -28.44
C ASN A 229 -13.99 7.28 -28.41
N LYS A 230 -13.57 7.83 -27.26
CA LYS A 230 -12.23 8.39 -27.08
C LYS A 230 -11.29 7.36 -26.42
N THR A 231 -10.00 7.55 -26.63
CA THR A 231 -8.91 6.93 -25.88
C THR A 231 -8.48 7.92 -24.80
N ILE A 232 -8.17 7.41 -23.61
CA ILE A 232 -7.57 8.17 -22.51
C ILE A 232 -6.06 8.10 -22.71
N ASP A 233 -5.44 9.23 -23.00
CA ASP A 233 -3.99 9.29 -23.23
C ASP A 233 -3.20 9.13 -21.94
N VAL A 234 -3.72 9.66 -20.83
CA VAL A 234 -3.15 9.45 -19.49
C VAL A 234 -4.25 9.23 -18.46
N LEU A 235 -4.15 8.12 -17.72
CA LEU A 235 -4.89 7.88 -16.49
C LEU A 235 -3.93 7.99 -15.30
N LYS A 236 -4.01 9.09 -14.56
CA LYS A 236 -3.31 9.30 -13.28
C LYS A 236 -4.22 8.85 -12.12
N MET A 237 -3.72 8.03 -11.21
CA MET A 237 -4.44 7.63 -9.99
C MET A 237 -3.54 7.67 -8.76
N ASP A 238 -3.99 8.38 -7.75
CA ASP A 238 -3.38 8.43 -6.42
C ASP A 238 -4.53 8.56 -5.40
N ILE A 239 -5.08 7.42 -4.95
CA ILE A 239 -6.38 7.36 -4.27
C ILE A 239 -6.32 6.60 -2.95
N GLU A 240 -5.16 6.66 -2.28
CA GLU A 240 -4.96 6.28 -0.88
C GLU A 240 -5.34 4.82 -0.56
N GLY A 241 -5.03 3.88 -1.46
CA GLY A 241 -5.20 2.44 -1.23
C GLY A 241 -6.22 1.73 -2.11
N ASP A 242 -7.16 2.47 -2.71
CA ASP A 242 -8.21 1.89 -3.55
C ASP A 242 -7.74 1.58 -4.98
N GLU A 243 -6.48 1.88 -5.33
CA GLU A 243 -5.92 1.65 -6.67
C GLU A 243 -6.08 0.20 -7.11
N TRP A 244 -5.82 -0.74 -6.21
CA TRP A 244 -5.86 -2.17 -6.50
C TRP A 244 -7.24 -2.64 -6.96
N ASN A 245 -8.29 -2.20 -6.28
CA ASN A 245 -9.67 -2.55 -6.62
C ASN A 245 -10.08 -1.92 -7.97
N VAL A 246 -9.66 -0.67 -8.20
CA VAL A 246 -9.95 0.05 -9.44
C VAL A 246 -9.25 -0.61 -10.63
N ILE A 247 -7.98 -0.96 -10.49
CA ILE A 247 -7.21 -1.62 -11.55
C ILE A 247 -7.81 -2.99 -11.90
N GLU A 248 -8.25 -3.75 -10.90
CA GLU A 248 -8.96 -5.03 -11.14
C GLU A 248 -10.25 -4.82 -11.93
N ASP A 249 -11.10 -3.87 -11.55
CA ASP A 249 -12.34 -3.54 -12.29
C ASP A 249 -12.03 -3.12 -13.75
N ILE A 250 -10.99 -2.31 -13.95
CA ILE A 250 -10.51 -1.90 -15.28
C ILE A 250 -10.07 -3.10 -16.12
N LEU A 251 -9.34 -4.06 -15.52
CA LEU A 251 -8.90 -5.29 -16.18
C LEU A 251 -10.08 -6.19 -16.54
N GLU A 252 -10.98 -6.44 -15.59
CA GLU A 252 -12.15 -7.31 -15.76
C GLU A 252 -13.09 -6.80 -16.85
N LYS A 253 -13.28 -5.48 -16.93
CA LYS A 253 -14.11 -4.83 -17.96
C LYS A 253 -13.36 -4.59 -19.28
N GLY A 254 -12.07 -4.91 -19.35
CA GLY A 254 -11.25 -4.69 -20.55
C GLY A 254 -11.04 -3.21 -20.90
N LEU A 255 -11.21 -2.30 -19.93
CA LEU A 255 -11.09 -0.85 -20.14
C LEU A 255 -9.65 -0.39 -20.34
N PHE A 256 -8.67 -1.19 -19.94
CA PHE A 256 -7.24 -0.93 -20.17
C PHE A 256 -6.92 -0.66 -21.65
N LYS A 257 -7.68 -1.25 -22.59
CA LYS A 257 -7.50 -1.06 -24.04
C LYS A 257 -7.73 0.38 -24.50
N LYS A 258 -8.36 1.19 -23.65
CA LYS A 258 -8.63 2.61 -23.87
C LYS A 258 -7.59 3.52 -23.24
N ILE A 259 -6.54 2.99 -22.61
CA ILE A 259 -5.55 3.77 -21.86
C ILE A 259 -4.20 3.67 -22.57
N ASN A 260 -3.59 4.81 -22.91
CA ASN A 260 -2.23 4.84 -23.48
C ASN A 260 -1.17 4.89 -22.37
N HIS A 261 -1.36 5.73 -21.36
CA HIS A 261 -0.49 5.80 -20.18
C HIS A 261 -1.27 5.58 -18.90
N LEU A 262 -0.73 4.75 -18.02
CA LEU A 262 -1.26 4.51 -16.69
C LEU A 262 -0.18 4.93 -15.68
N CYS A 263 -0.48 5.93 -14.86
CA CYS A 263 0.42 6.46 -13.85
C CYS A 263 -0.26 6.33 -12.48
N VAL A 264 0.30 5.53 -11.58
CA VAL A 264 -0.38 5.16 -10.33
C VAL A 264 0.59 5.24 -9.16
N GLU A 265 0.21 5.97 -8.10
CA GLU A 265 0.85 5.78 -6.80
C GLU A 265 0.25 4.55 -6.12
N VAL A 266 1.01 3.46 -6.03
CA VAL A 266 0.53 2.23 -5.38
C VAL A 266 0.79 2.26 -3.88
N HIS A 267 -0.28 2.00 -3.14
CA HIS A 267 -0.31 1.95 -1.69
C HIS A 267 -0.23 0.49 -1.19
N MET A 268 0.94 0.05 -0.72
CA MET A 268 1.18 -1.33 -0.24
C MET A 268 1.03 -1.50 1.28
N HIS A 269 0.29 -0.63 1.96
CA HIS A 269 0.13 -0.67 3.42
C HIS A 269 -0.92 -1.69 3.91
N SER A 270 -1.70 -2.29 3.00
CA SER A 270 -2.52 -3.49 3.27
C SER A 270 -1.74 -4.74 2.84
N GLY A 271 -2.03 -5.93 3.38
CA GLY A 271 -1.36 -7.18 2.97
C GLY A 271 -1.73 -7.64 1.56
N ASP A 272 -1.92 -8.95 1.40
CA ASP A 272 -2.39 -9.57 0.14
C ASP A 272 -1.43 -9.39 -1.05
N TRP A 273 -0.17 -9.77 -0.81
CA TRP A 273 0.94 -9.61 -1.75
C TRP A 273 0.71 -10.38 -3.06
N THR A 274 0.14 -11.56 -2.96
CA THR A 274 -0.13 -12.46 -4.09
C THR A 274 -1.18 -11.87 -5.03
N ARG A 275 -2.28 -11.33 -4.51
CA ARG A 275 -3.28 -10.62 -5.32
C ARG A 275 -2.66 -9.41 -6.00
N LYS A 276 -1.96 -8.56 -5.26
CA LYS A 276 -1.33 -7.35 -5.81
C LYS A 276 -0.36 -7.66 -6.94
N LEU A 277 0.51 -8.65 -6.75
CA LEU A 277 1.41 -9.11 -7.80
C LEU A 277 0.65 -9.67 -9.01
N SER A 278 -0.43 -10.42 -8.77
CA SER A 278 -1.29 -10.90 -9.86
C SER A 278 -1.93 -9.77 -10.64
N VAL A 279 -2.37 -8.68 -10.00
CA VAL A 279 -2.95 -7.51 -10.66
C VAL A 279 -1.91 -6.84 -11.57
N LEU A 280 -0.70 -6.60 -11.06
CA LEU A 280 0.35 -5.97 -11.84
C LEU A 280 0.78 -6.84 -13.04
N ARG A 281 0.87 -8.17 -12.86
CA ARG A 281 1.16 -9.08 -13.97
C ARG A 281 0.06 -9.09 -15.02
N LYS A 282 -1.22 -9.09 -14.62
CA LYS A 282 -2.34 -9.00 -15.57
C LYS A 282 -2.33 -7.70 -16.38
N LEU A 283 -1.86 -6.58 -15.82
CA LEU A 283 -1.65 -5.35 -16.60
C LEU A 283 -0.63 -5.56 -17.73
N GLU A 284 0.45 -6.30 -17.49
CA GLU A 284 1.43 -6.62 -18.55
C GLU A 284 0.88 -7.68 -19.52
N ASP A 285 0.34 -8.78 -18.99
CA ASP A 285 0.00 -9.99 -19.77
C ASP A 285 -1.32 -9.82 -20.56
N ASP A 286 -2.39 -9.44 -19.87
CA ASP A 286 -3.71 -9.22 -20.48
C ASP A 286 -3.83 -7.80 -21.02
N GLY A 287 -3.27 -6.86 -20.25
CA GLY A 287 -3.33 -5.42 -20.51
C GLY A 287 -2.42 -4.96 -21.65
N GLN A 288 -1.37 -5.74 -21.95
CA GLN A 288 -0.29 -5.37 -22.86
C GLN A 288 0.39 -4.04 -22.50
N MET A 289 0.34 -3.67 -21.22
CA MET A 289 0.95 -2.44 -20.71
C MET A 289 2.42 -2.70 -20.36
N ARG A 290 3.32 -1.85 -20.86
CA ARG A 290 4.76 -1.90 -20.63
C ARG A 290 5.12 -1.18 -19.34
N PHE A 291 5.55 -1.93 -18.34
CA PHE A 291 6.06 -1.37 -17.09
C PHE A 291 7.45 -0.77 -17.29
N PHE A 292 7.57 0.56 -17.19
CA PHE A 292 8.80 1.27 -17.57
C PHE A 292 9.38 2.21 -16.51
N SER A 293 8.60 2.58 -15.49
CA SER A 293 9.07 3.47 -14.44
C SER A 293 8.55 3.05 -13.07
N SER A 294 9.44 3.12 -12.07
CA SER A 294 9.12 2.95 -10.67
C SER A 294 9.97 3.90 -9.85
N ARG A 295 9.32 4.71 -9.01
CA ARG A 295 10.01 5.63 -8.10
C ARG A 295 9.40 5.51 -6.72
N LYS A 296 10.24 5.56 -5.69
CA LYS A 296 9.76 5.60 -4.31
C LYS A 296 9.11 6.96 -4.07
N ASN A 297 7.95 7.01 -3.40
CA ASN A 297 7.49 8.27 -2.82
C ASN A 297 8.56 8.74 -1.81
N LEU A 298 9.15 9.91 -2.02
CA LEU A 298 10.27 10.39 -1.20
C LEU A 298 9.80 11.08 0.08
N VAL A 299 8.55 11.53 0.13
CA VAL A 299 7.97 12.24 1.28
C VAL A 299 7.56 11.25 2.36
N THR A 300 6.93 10.15 1.96
CA THR A 300 6.44 9.11 2.87
C THR A 300 7.58 8.29 3.46
N LYS A 301 7.65 8.25 4.79
CA LYS A 301 8.65 7.46 5.52
C LYS A 301 8.35 5.96 5.40
N PRO A 302 9.39 5.10 5.48
CA PRO A 302 9.20 3.66 5.61
C PRO A 302 8.18 3.29 6.69
N ARG A 303 7.33 2.29 6.43
CA ARG A 303 6.25 1.82 7.30
C ARG A 303 6.42 0.35 7.63
N SER A 304 5.82 -0.08 8.74
CA SER A 304 5.79 -1.49 9.14
C SER A 304 5.11 -2.33 8.06
N VAL A 305 5.74 -3.43 7.66
CA VAL A 305 5.20 -4.33 6.64
C VAL A 305 4.09 -5.20 7.27
N PRO A 306 2.86 -5.18 6.74
CA PRO A 306 1.75 -6.01 7.21
C PRO A 306 2.12 -7.49 7.30
N GLY A 307 1.90 -8.10 8.46
CA GLY A 307 2.19 -9.52 8.70
C GLY A 307 3.63 -9.83 9.15
N PHE A 308 4.51 -8.83 9.27
CA PHE A 308 5.89 -9.02 9.75
C PHE A 308 6.12 -8.34 11.10
N ARG A 309 6.78 -9.05 12.03
CA ARG A 309 7.25 -8.45 13.30
C ARG A 309 8.60 -7.78 13.03
N ASN A 310 8.67 -6.47 13.16
CA ASN A 310 9.91 -5.66 13.05
C ASN A 310 10.51 -5.53 11.65
N ARG A 311 9.69 -5.61 10.60
CA ARG A 311 10.11 -5.22 9.25
C ARG A 311 9.51 -3.87 8.87
N THR A 312 10.34 -2.97 8.37
CA THR A 312 9.94 -1.65 7.90
C THR A 312 10.49 -1.45 6.50
N GLU A 313 9.65 -1.02 5.57
CA GLU A 313 10.01 -0.84 4.16
C GLU A 313 9.36 0.42 3.57
N GLN A 314 9.82 0.88 2.41
CA GLN A 314 9.03 1.79 1.59
C GLN A 314 7.85 1.00 0.99
N LEU A 315 6.63 1.50 1.17
CA LEU A 315 5.38 0.85 0.73
C LEU A 315 4.58 1.71 -0.26
N PHE A 316 5.12 2.85 -0.69
CA PHE A 316 4.48 3.83 -1.56
C PHE A 316 5.39 4.07 -2.76
N TYR A 317 4.89 3.73 -3.96
CA TYR A 317 5.66 3.82 -5.19
C TYR A 317 4.84 4.46 -6.31
N GLU A 318 5.47 5.37 -7.02
CA GLU A 318 5.00 5.96 -8.25
C GLU A 318 5.37 5.06 -9.41
N LEU A 319 4.38 4.37 -9.96
CA LEU A 319 4.54 3.41 -11.04
C LEU A 319 3.95 3.97 -12.33
N ALA A 320 4.63 3.72 -13.45
CA ALA A 320 4.12 4.11 -14.76
C ALA A 320 4.22 2.97 -15.77
N TRP A 321 3.16 2.87 -16.56
CA TRP A 321 3.06 1.99 -17.71
C TRP A 321 2.64 2.77 -18.95
N TYR A 322 3.02 2.27 -20.11
CA TYR A 322 2.48 2.73 -21.39
C TYR A 322 2.03 1.56 -22.26
N ARG A 323 1.16 1.81 -23.24
CA ARG A 323 0.87 0.87 -24.32
C ARG A 323 1.74 1.19 -25.53
N ASP A 324 2.27 0.17 -26.20
CA ASP A 324 3.05 0.36 -27.44
C ASP A 324 2.26 1.18 -28.48
N SER A 325 2.95 2.08 -29.20
CA SER A 325 2.39 3.01 -30.17
C SER A 325 1.79 2.38 -31.43
#